data_AF-A0A9W7MIR6-F1
#
_entry.id   AF-A0A9W7MIR6-F1
#
_cell.length_a   1.000
_cell.length_b   1.000
_cell.length_c   1.000
_cell.angle_alpha   90.00
_cell.angle_beta   90.00
_cell.angle_gamma   90.00
#
_symmetry.space_group_name_H-M   'P 1'
#
loop_
_entity.id
_entity.type
_entity.pdbx_description
1 polymer ?
#
loop_
_entity_poly.entity_id
_entity_poly.type
_entity_poly.pdbx_seq_one_letter_code
_entity_poly.pdbx_strand_id
1 'polypeptide(L)'
;MIPKETEGERFEDALARVCRCIGGGTAADNGDSDSDLEVVADFFGVNLRCPMSGSRMKMAGRFKPCVHMGCFDLEVFVELNQRSRKWQCPICLKNYTLDDIIIDPYFNRITSKMRNCGEDITEIEVKPDGSWRTKAKSFSCIEMEEFSFQIKEHT
;
A
#
# COMPACT_ATOMS: atom_id res chain seq x y z
N MET A 1 9.51 2.83 -20.28
CA MET A 1 9.91 1.49 -19.81
C MET A 1 9.30 1.33 -18.43
N ILE A 2 8.48 0.32 -18.21
CA ILE A 2 7.90 0.01 -16.90
C ILE A 2 8.83 -1.04 -16.26
N PRO A 3 9.29 -0.83 -15.01
CA PRO A 3 10.16 -1.79 -14.33
C PRO A 3 9.46 -3.14 -14.18
N LYS A 4 10.23 -4.22 -14.20
CA LYS A 4 9.68 -5.56 -13.91
C LYS A 4 9.49 -5.73 -12.41
N GLU A 5 8.55 -6.60 -12.01
CA GLU A 5 8.35 -6.93 -10.59
C GLU A 5 9.62 -7.45 -9.92
N THR A 6 10.47 -8.19 -10.65
CA THR A 6 11.73 -8.75 -10.13
C THR A 6 12.84 -7.71 -9.91
N GLU A 7 12.65 -6.48 -10.39
CA GLU A 7 13.63 -5.38 -10.24
C GLU A 7 13.34 -4.55 -8.96
N GLY A 8 12.27 -4.88 -8.24
CA GLY A 8 11.84 -4.22 -7.01
C GLY A 8 12.49 -4.71 -5.71
N GLU A 9 11.87 -4.37 -4.57
CA GLU A 9 12.19 -4.95 -3.26
C GLU A 9 11.47 -6.30 -3.07
N ARG A 10 11.90 -7.09 -2.07
CA ARG A 10 11.21 -8.35 -1.76
C ARG A 10 9.85 -8.09 -1.10
N PHE A 11 8.95 -9.07 -1.18
CA PHE A 11 7.65 -8.97 -0.51
C PHE A 11 7.79 -8.77 1.01
N GLU A 12 8.74 -9.46 1.64
CA GLU A 12 8.98 -9.35 3.09
C GLU A 12 9.43 -7.95 3.51
N ASP A 13 10.25 -7.29 2.68
CA ASP A 13 10.71 -5.91 2.93
C ASP A 13 9.55 -4.91 2.81
N ALA A 14 8.69 -5.09 1.81
CA ALA A 14 7.48 -4.28 1.65
C ALA A 14 6.49 -4.49 2.80
N LEU A 15 6.28 -5.75 3.23
CA LEU A 15 5.43 -6.09 4.38
C LEU A 15 5.97 -5.44 5.66
N ALA A 16 7.26 -5.59 5.96
CA ALA A 16 7.89 -5.00 7.14
C ALA A 16 7.76 -3.47 7.15
N ARG A 17 7.86 -2.83 5.98
CA ARG A 17 7.61 -1.38 5.84
C ARG A 17 6.16 -1.02 6.15
N VAL A 18 5.18 -1.75 5.63
CA VAL A 18 3.75 -1.52 5.90
C VAL A 18 3.45 -1.70 7.39
N CYS A 19 3.89 -2.80 7.99
CA CYS A 19 3.73 -3.07 9.42
C CYS A 19 4.35 -1.97 10.28
N ARG A 20 5.51 -1.42 9.91
CA ARG A 20 6.15 -0.30 10.63
C ARG A 20 5.33 0.99 10.54
N CYS A 21 4.78 1.30 9.37
CA CYS A 21 3.93 2.49 9.20
C CYS A 21 2.62 2.40 10.00
N ILE A 22 2.12 1.18 10.23
CA ILE A 22 0.88 0.92 10.94
C ILE A 22 1.10 0.80 12.46
N GLY A 23 2.14 0.07 12.89
CA GLY A 23 2.46 -0.18 14.29
C GLY A 23 3.20 0.96 15.02
N GLY A 24 3.68 1.97 14.29
CA GLY A 24 4.39 3.13 14.86
C GLY A 24 3.50 4.20 15.52
N GLY A 25 2.26 3.86 15.87
CA GLY A 25 1.25 4.78 16.39
C GLY A 25 1.41 5.20 17.86
N THR A 26 2.43 4.74 18.58
CA THR A 26 2.71 5.19 19.96
C THR A 26 4.22 5.28 20.21
N ALA A 27 4.81 6.47 19.98
CA ALA A 27 6.11 6.80 20.55
C ALA A 27 6.23 8.31 20.83
N ALA A 28 6.13 8.63 22.14
CA ALA A 28 6.64 9.80 22.86
C ALA A 28 5.84 11.12 22.83
N ASP A 29 4.95 11.28 23.83
CA ASP A 29 5.22 12.25 24.90
C ASP A 29 4.82 11.62 26.25
N ASN A 30 5.83 11.19 27.03
CA ASN A 30 5.63 10.62 28.36
C ASN A 30 5.67 11.75 29.38
N GLY A 31 4.49 12.20 29.79
CA GLY A 31 4.30 13.11 30.90
C GLY A 31 2.93 12.90 31.53
N ASP A 32 2.87 11.92 32.45
CA ASP A 32 1.92 11.83 33.57
C ASP A 32 0.67 10.92 33.43
N SER A 33 0.58 10.04 34.44
CA SER A 33 -0.58 9.38 35.07
C SER A 33 -1.66 8.63 34.27
N ASP A 34 -1.68 7.33 34.58
CA ASP A 34 -2.84 6.51 34.98
C ASP A 34 -3.82 6.01 33.90
N SER A 35 -3.73 4.68 33.68
CA SER A 35 -4.76 3.76 33.19
C SER A 35 -5.65 4.23 32.03
N ASP A 36 -5.14 4.14 30.80
CA ASP A 36 -5.98 3.96 29.61
C ASP A 36 -5.67 2.62 28.95
N LEU A 37 -6.70 1.76 28.87
CA LEU A 37 -6.74 0.59 28.01
C LEU A 37 -6.45 1.08 26.58
N GLU A 38 -5.20 0.93 26.12
CA GLU A 38 -4.83 1.23 24.75
C GLU A 38 -5.67 0.33 23.84
N VAL A 39 -6.74 0.90 23.29
CA VAL A 39 -7.49 0.29 22.19
C VAL A 39 -6.56 0.35 20.99
N VAL A 40 -5.69 -0.66 20.87
CA VAL A 40 -4.92 -0.90 19.63
C VAL A 40 -5.98 -1.02 18.54
N ALA A 41 -6.03 -0.05 17.64
CA ALA A 41 -6.94 -0.13 16.51
C ALA A 41 -6.58 -1.42 15.75
N ASP A 42 -7.49 -2.40 15.77
CA ASP A 42 -7.27 -3.70 15.12
C ASP A 42 -7.01 -3.55 13.61
N PHE A 43 -7.44 -2.42 13.03
CA PHE A 43 -7.43 -2.17 11.59
C PHE A 43 -7.18 -0.69 11.27
N PHE A 44 -6.47 -0.47 10.17
CA PHE A 44 -6.15 0.83 9.60
C PHE A 44 -6.73 0.92 8.20
N GLY A 45 -7.58 1.92 7.98
CA GLY A 45 -8.18 2.17 6.66
C GLY A 45 -7.13 2.65 5.67
N VAL A 46 -6.99 1.96 4.53
CA VAL A 46 -6.09 2.34 3.44
C VAL A 46 -6.87 2.52 2.15
N ASN A 47 -6.68 3.66 1.51
CA ASN A 47 -7.29 3.97 0.23
C ASN A 47 -6.38 3.53 -0.93
N LEU A 48 -6.94 2.79 -1.90
CA LEU A 48 -6.25 2.27 -3.08
C LEU A 48 -6.37 3.19 -4.31
N ARG A 49 -6.92 4.40 -4.17
CA ARG A 49 -6.99 5.37 -5.27
C ARG A 49 -5.61 5.95 -5.56
N CYS A 50 -5.30 6.02 -6.85
CA CYS A 50 -4.12 6.71 -7.33
C CYS A 50 -4.27 8.23 -7.10
N PRO A 51 -3.27 8.90 -6.51
CA PRO A 51 -3.32 10.34 -6.25
C PRO A 51 -3.39 11.20 -7.52
N MET A 52 -3.03 10.65 -8.68
CA MET A 52 -3.03 11.39 -9.96
C MET A 52 -4.31 11.21 -10.76
N SER A 53 -4.87 9.99 -10.82
CA SER A 53 -6.07 9.72 -11.61
C SER A 53 -7.37 9.72 -10.79
N GLY A 54 -7.29 9.56 -9.47
CA GLY A 54 -8.46 9.36 -8.60
C GLY A 54 -9.14 7.99 -8.74
N SER A 55 -8.73 7.18 -9.72
CA SER A 55 -9.20 5.80 -9.94
C SER A 55 -8.43 4.81 -9.05
N ARG A 56 -8.98 3.61 -8.85
CA ARG A 56 -8.27 2.52 -8.16
C ARG A 56 -6.99 2.16 -8.93
N MET A 57 -5.88 2.03 -8.22
CA MET A 57 -4.63 1.57 -8.81
C MET A 57 -4.80 0.15 -9.39
N LYS A 58 -4.31 -0.06 -10.60
CA LYS A 58 -4.23 -1.37 -11.26
C LYS A 58 -2.87 -2.01 -11.09
N MET A 59 -1.83 -1.17 -11.05
CA MET A 59 -0.44 -1.54 -10.82
C MET A 59 0.16 -0.59 -9.79
N ALA A 60 0.47 -1.10 -8.59
CA ALA A 60 0.96 -0.27 -7.50
C ALA A 60 2.45 0.06 -7.70
N GLY A 61 2.75 1.31 -8.05
CA GLY A 61 4.08 1.86 -8.17
C GLY A 61 4.47 2.68 -6.94
N ARG A 62 5.77 2.66 -6.63
CA ARG A 62 6.40 3.58 -5.67
C ARG A 62 7.84 3.85 -6.05
N PHE A 63 8.45 4.82 -5.39
CA PHE A 63 9.90 4.99 -5.43
C PHE A 63 10.53 4.23 -4.27
N LYS A 64 11.59 3.46 -4.54
CA LYS A 64 12.31 2.66 -3.54
C LYS A 64 12.79 3.48 -2.33
N PRO A 65 13.31 4.71 -2.47
CA PRO A 65 13.74 5.51 -1.33
C PRO A 65 12.60 6.15 -0.51
N CYS A 66 11.34 6.03 -0.95
CA CYS A 66 10.23 6.60 -0.19
C CYS A 66 10.03 5.88 1.15
N VAL A 67 9.75 6.66 2.20
CA VAL A 67 9.45 6.13 3.55
C VAL A 67 7.94 6.07 3.84
N HIS A 68 7.12 6.70 3.00
CA HIS A 68 5.66 6.63 3.14
C HIS A 68 5.15 5.24 2.73
N MET A 69 4.01 4.88 3.30
CA MET A 69 3.30 3.63 3.00
C MET A 69 2.67 3.64 1.60
N GLY A 70 2.11 4.77 1.17
CA GLY A 70 1.25 4.84 -0.02
C GLY A 70 1.95 4.52 -1.35
N CYS A 71 1.15 4.14 -2.33
CA CYS A 71 1.55 3.89 -3.72
C CYS A 71 0.75 4.77 -4.68
N PHE A 72 1.16 4.78 -5.94
CA PHE A 72 0.44 5.40 -7.05
C PHE A 72 0.27 4.41 -8.20
N ASP A 73 -0.64 4.68 -9.13
CA ASP A 73 -0.76 3.83 -10.32
C ASP A 73 0.46 4.04 -11.23
N LEU A 74 1.22 2.97 -11.46
CA LEU A 74 2.50 3.02 -12.16
C LEU A 74 2.35 3.38 -13.64
N GLU A 75 1.33 2.83 -14.31
CA GLU A 75 1.09 3.11 -15.73
C GLU A 75 0.72 4.58 -15.93
N VAL A 76 -0.22 5.08 -15.12
CA VAL A 76 -0.61 6.49 -15.12
C VAL A 76 0.59 7.40 -14.82
N PHE A 77 1.41 7.05 -13.83
CA PHE A 77 2.58 7.85 -13.46
C PHE A 77 3.58 7.96 -14.62
N VAL A 78 3.92 6.83 -15.26
CA VAL A 78 4.87 6.81 -16.38
C VAL A 78 4.28 7.55 -17.58
N GLU A 79 3.00 7.37 -17.89
CA GLU A 79 2.33 8.05 -19.00
C GLU A 79 2.41 9.58 -18.87
N LEU A 80 2.12 10.11 -17.67
CA LEU A 80 2.12 11.55 -17.40
C LEU A 80 3.54 12.14 -17.40
N ASN A 81 4.53 11.41 -16.89
CA ASN A 81 5.86 11.96 -16.63
C ASN A 81 6.92 11.63 -17.70
N GLN A 82 6.68 10.65 -18.58
CA GLN A 82 7.62 10.31 -19.65
C GLN A 82 7.89 11.47 -20.61
N ARG A 83 6.90 12.36 -20.82
CA ARG A 83 7.03 13.52 -21.71
C ARG A 83 7.83 14.65 -21.07
N SER A 84 7.58 14.93 -19.79
CA SER A 84 8.21 16.03 -19.06
C SER A 84 9.57 15.67 -18.47
N ARG A 85 9.89 14.36 -18.38
CA ARG A 85 11.08 13.82 -17.69
C ARG A 85 11.20 14.30 -16.24
N LYS A 86 10.07 14.62 -15.60
CA LYS A 86 10.00 15.01 -14.19
C LYS A 86 9.57 13.81 -13.36
N TRP A 87 10.46 13.26 -12.56
CA TRP A 87 10.19 12.08 -11.73
C TRP A 87 10.00 12.48 -10.26
N GLN A 88 8.97 13.27 -10.00
CA GLN A 88 8.61 13.69 -8.65
C GLN A 88 7.56 12.74 -8.08
N CYS A 89 7.78 12.25 -6.86
CA CYS A 89 6.79 11.41 -6.19
C CYS A 89 5.50 12.19 -5.91
N PRO A 90 4.31 11.70 -6.33
CA PRO A 90 3.05 12.42 -6.13
C PRO A 90 2.56 12.42 -4.67
N ILE A 91 3.24 11.67 -3.78
CA ILE A 91 2.88 11.54 -2.37
C ILE A 91 3.77 12.42 -1.50
N CYS A 92 5.10 12.22 -1.56
CA CYS A 92 6.04 12.98 -0.72
C CYS A 92 6.71 14.16 -1.43
N LEU A 93 6.40 14.40 -2.71
CA LEU A 93 6.89 15.53 -3.52
C LEU A 93 8.42 15.61 -3.67
N LYS A 94 9.16 14.55 -3.31
CA LYS A 94 10.60 14.44 -3.52
C LYS A 94 10.89 14.04 -4.97
N ASN A 95 12.00 14.53 -5.51
CA ASN A 95 12.48 14.17 -6.83
C ASN A 95 13.34 12.91 -6.74
N TYR A 96 13.17 12.03 -7.72
CA TYR A 96 13.89 10.78 -7.88
C TYR A 96 14.32 10.60 -9.33
N THR A 97 14.87 9.43 -9.65
CA THR A 97 15.18 8.99 -11.00
C THR A 97 14.19 7.94 -11.46
N LEU A 98 14.18 7.64 -12.77
CA LEU A 98 13.37 6.55 -13.31
C LEU A 98 13.77 5.19 -12.71
N ASP A 99 15.07 5.01 -12.41
CA ASP A 99 15.62 3.77 -11.87
C ASP A 99 15.22 3.53 -10.39
N ASP A 100 14.73 4.56 -9.72
CA ASP A 100 14.20 4.44 -8.36
C ASP A 100 12.77 3.88 -8.33
N ILE A 101 12.08 3.79 -9.47
CA ILE A 101 10.69 3.32 -9.53
C ILE A 101 10.64 1.80 -9.46
N ILE A 102 9.78 1.29 -8.58
CA ILE A 102 9.52 -0.14 -8.42
C ILE A 102 8.02 -0.41 -8.42
N ILE A 103 7.65 -1.64 -8.76
CA ILE A 103 6.33 -2.18 -8.41
C ILE A 103 6.38 -2.56 -6.93
N ASP A 104 5.47 -2.02 -6.13
CA ASP A 104 5.35 -2.37 -4.71
C ASP A 104 4.76 -3.78 -4.59
N PRO A 105 5.50 -4.79 -4.11
CA PRO A 105 5.02 -6.16 -4.15
C PRO A 105 3.84 -6.42 -3.20
N TYR A 106 3.72 -5.65 -2.11
CA TYR A 106 2.62 -5.79 -1.16
C TYR A 106 1.32 -5.23 -1.75
N PHE A 107 1.31 -3.94 -2.11
CA PHE A 107 0.13 -3.28 -2.66
C PHE A 107 -0.23 -3.82 -4.05
N ASN A 108 0.74 -4.25 -4.88
CA ASN A 108 0.44 -4.81 -6.19
C ASN A 108 -0.27 -6.18 -6.08
N ARG A 109 0.05 -6.99 -5.06
CA ARG A 109 -0.69 -8.22 -4.75
C ARG A 109 -2.14 -7.92 -4.35
N ILE A 110 -2.35 -6.85 -3.57
CA ILE A 110 -3.69 -6.38 -3.19
C ILE A 110 -4.46 -5.92 -4.42
N THR A 111 -3.93 -4.96 -5.20
CA THR A 111 -4.63 -4.40 -6.36
C THR A 111 -4.93 -5.48 -7.41
N SER A 112 -4.05 -6.47 -7.57
CA SER A 112 -4.28 -7.61 -8.46
C SER A 112 -5.48 -8.46 -8.02
N LYS A 113 -5.64 -8.70 -6.71
CA LYS A 113 -6.81 -9.40 -6.16
C LYS A 113 -8.09 -8.57 -6.29
N MET A 114 -7.98 -7.26 -6.10
CA MET A 114 -9.10 -6.32 -6.22
C MET A 114 -9.65 -6.18 -7.65
N ARG A 115 -8.95 -6.66 -8.69
CA ARG A 115 -9.44 -6.62 -10.09
C ARG A 115 -10.77 -7.34 -10.29
N ASN A 116 -11.09 -8.32 -9.44
CA ASN A 116 -12.35 -9.07 -9.50
C ASN A 116 -13.49 -8.41 -8.70
N CYS A 117 -13.21 -7.30 -8.01
CA CYS A 117 -14.17 -6.51 -7.25
C CYS A 117 -14.61 -5.28 -8.05
N GLY A 118 -15.80 -4.75 -7.78
CA GLY A 118 -16.32 -3.53 -8.41
C GLY A 118 -15.34 -2.36 -8.27
N GLU A 119 -15.18 -1.55 -9.32
CA GLU A 119 -14.23 -0.43 -9.38
C GLU A 119 -14.46 0.65 -8.31
N ASP A 120 -15.66 0.71 -7.74
CA ASP A 120 -16.03 1.57 -6.62
C ASP A 120 -15.38 1.15 -5.28
N ILE A 121 -15.01 -0.12 -5.14
CA ILE A 121 -14.36 -0.66 -3.95
C ILE A 121 -12.90 -0.21 -3.92
N THR A 122 -12.64 0.85 -3.17
CA THR A 122 -11.34 1.54 -3.14
C THR A 122 -10.69 1.60 -1.76
N GLU A 123 -11.32 0.99 -0.75
CA GLU A 123 -10.81 0.97 0.61
C GLU A 123 -10.61 -0.46 1.10
N ILE A 124 -9.49 -0.66 1.79
CA ILE A 124 -9.18 -1.86 2.56
C ILE A 124 -8.91 -1.48 4.02
N GLU A 125 -8.91 -2.48 4.86
CA GLU A 125 -8.50 -2.41 6.25
C GLU A 125 -7.27 -3.30 6.44
N VAL A 126 -6.19 -2.75 7.01
CA VAL A 126 -4.91 -3.45 7.22
C VAL A 126 -4.62 -3.53 8.71
N LYS A 127 -4.22 -4.70 9.19
CA LYS A 127 -3.82 -4.96 10.58
C LYS A 127 -2.34 -4.63 10.82
N PRO A 128 -1.89 -4.50 12.08
CA PRO A 128 -0.47 -4.35 12.41
C PRO A 128 0.43 -5.49 11.90
N ASP A 129 -0.10 -6.71 11.75
CA ASP A 129 0.62 -7.86 11.17
C ASP A 129 0.68 -7.83 9.63
N GLY A 130 0.09 -6.81 9.00
CA GLY A 130 0.02 -6.63 7.55
C GLY A 130 -1.00 -7.54 6.85
N SER A 131 -1.81 -8.30 7.58
CA SER A 131 -3.01 -8.90 7.00
C SER A 131 -4.04 -7.82 6.68
N TRP A 132 -4.87 -8.04 5.67
CA TRP A 132 -5.84 -7.04 5.22
C TRP A 132 -7.17 -7.66 4.79
N ARG A 133 -8.23 -6.84 4.77
CA ARG A 133 -9.56 -7.20 4.28
C ARG A 133 -10.21 -6.04 3.52
N THR A 134 -11.21 -6.33 2.70
CA THR A 134 -12.07 -5.29 2.11
C THR A 134 -13.23 -4.94 3.03
N LYS A 135 -13.68 -3.68 3.02
CA LYS A 135 -14.92 -3.28 3.73
C LYS A 135 -16.22 -3.76 3.05
N ALA A 136 -16.15 -4.31 1.83
CA ALA A 136 -17.31 -4.61 1.01
C ALA A 136 -17.93 -5.99 1.30
N LYS A 137 -19.26 -6.02 1.45
CA LYS A 137 -20.09 -7.23 1.57
C LYS A 137 -20.58 -7.76 0.21
N SER A 138 -19.75 -7.75 -0.83
CA SER A 138 -20.08 -8.36 -2.12
C SER A 138 -19.51 -9.78 -2.18
N PHE A 139 -20.32 -10.77 -2.62
CA PHE A 139 -19.92 -12.19 -2.68
C PHE A 139 -18.57 -12.44 -3.36
N SER A 140 -18.21 -11.66 -4.39
CA SER A 140 -16.91 -11.79 -5.08
C SER A 140 -15.70 -11.32 -4.28
N CYS A 141 -15.88 -10.57 -3.20
CA CYS A 141 -14.79 -10.08 -2.36
C CYS A 141 -14.64 -10.88 -1.05
N ILE A 142 -15.60 -11.77 -0.73
CA ILE A 142 -15.58 -12.62 0.48
C ILE A 142 -14.43 -13.65 0.43
N GLU A 143 -14.10 -14.19 -0.74
CA GLU A 143 -12.98 -15.13 -0.93
C GLU A 143 -11.59 -14.51 -0.64
N MET A 144 -11.49 -13.18 -0.50
CA MET A 144 -10.22 -12.52 -0.19
C MET A 144 -9.88 -12.55 1.30
N GLU A 145 -10.85 -12.82 2.19
CA GLU A 145 -10.59 -13.00 3.62
C GLU A 145 -9.70 -14.25 3.87
N GLU A 146 -9.88 -15.34 3.12
CA GLU A 146 -9.07 -16.56 3.25
C GLU A 146 -7.61 -16.37 2.85
N PHE A 147 -7.32 -15.48 1.89
CA PHE A 147 -5.93 -15.21 1.47
C PHE A 147 -5.14 -14.36 2.47
N SER A 148 -5.83 -13.61 3.34
CA SER A 148 -5.19 -12.93 4.47
C SER A 148 -4.58 -13.95 5.45
N PHE A 149 -5.20 -15.13 5.59
CA PHE A 149 -4.64 -16.23 6.38
C PHE A 149 -3.40 -16.83 5.73
N GLN A 150 -3.31 -16.88 4.40
CA GLN A 150 -2.12 -17.39 3.71
C GLN A 150 -0.88 -16.50 3.85
N ILE A 151 -1.00 -15.20 4.17
CA ILE A 151 0.16 -14.38 4.56
C ILE A 151 0.80 -14.95 5.84
N LYS A 152 0.00 -15.58 6.73
CA LYS A 152 0.50 -16.20 7.96
C LYS A 152 1.24 -17.52 7.75
N GLU A 153 1.01 -18.23 6.64
CA GLU A 153 1.60 -19.57 6.42
C GLU A 153 2.94 -19.56 5.65
N HIS A 154 3.33 -18.42 5.07
CA HIS A 154 4.57 -18.29 4.27
C HIS A 154 5.60 -17.33 4.87
N THR A 155 5.45 -16.96 6.14
CA THR A 155 6.47 -16.26 6.94
C THR A 155 6.93 -17.20 8.06
#